data_AF-A0A9Q0G446-F1
#
_entry.id   AF-A0A9Q0G446-F1
#
_cell.length_a   1.000
_cell.length_b   1.000
_cell.length_c   1.000
_cell.angle_alpha   90.00
_cell.angle_beta   90.00
_cell.angle_gamma   90.00
#
_symmetry.space_group_name_H-M   'P 1'
#
loop_
_entity.id
_entity.type
_entity.pdbx_description
1 polymer ?
#
loop_
_entity_poly.entity_id
_entity_poly.type
_entity_poly.pdbx_seq_one_letter_code
_entity_poly.pdbx_strand_id
1 'polypeptide(L)'
;MDHQEQQHNTTDNDTLAAKHPLLTPYKMGNFNLSQRVVLAPLTRQRSFNNVPQPHAILYYSQRTSKGGLLITEATGVSDTARGYPNTPGIWTEEQVEAWKPTVDAVHAKGGIFFCQIWHVGRVSNYGLEPNGQAPISSTDKPLAPAEFSPPRRLRTDEIPQVVNAFRIAARNAIEAGMLLFFK
;
A
#
# COMPACT_ATOMS: atom_id res chain seq x y z
N MET A 1 -41.17 39.08 -11.18
CA MET A 1 -40.33 38.30 -12.11
C MET A 1 -38.92 38.80 -11.82
N ASP A 2 -38.01 38.13 -11.12
CA ASP A 2 -37.85 36.71 -10.80
C ASP A 2 -37.05 36.60 -9.49
N HIS A 3 -37.52 35.79 -8.54
CA HIS A 3 -36.78 35.48 -7.31
C HIS A 3 -36.94 34.00 -6.89
N GLN A 4 -37.17 33.07 -7.82
CA GLN A 4 -37.48 31.67 -7.48
C GLN A 4 -36.56 30.58 -8.07
N GLU A 5 -35.39 30.90 -8.64
CA GLU A 5 -34.62 29.89 -9.40
C GLU A 5 -33.33 29.36 -8.74
N GLN A 6 -33.12 29.54 -7.43
CA GLN A 6 -31.86 29.10 -6.77
C GLN A 6 -31.99 28.08 -5.63
N GLN A 7 -33.17 27.53 -5.35
CA GLN A 7 -33.34 26.57 -4.24
C GLN A 7 -33.56 25.11 -4.66
N HIS A 8 -33.61 24.80 -5.96
CA HIS A 8 -34.04 23.46 -6.42
C HIS A 8 -32.91 22.48 -6.76
N ASN A 9 -31.63 22.88 -6.71
CA ASN A 9 -30.53 22.06 -7.25
C ASN A 9 -29.61 21.43 -6.19
N THR A 10 -29.74 21.79 -4.91
CA THR A 10 -28.90 21.27 -3.82
C THR A 10 -29.49 20.03 -3.16
N THR A 11 -30.82 19.89 -3.11
CA THR A 11 -31.49 18.78 -2.41
C THR A 11 -31.47 17.45 -3.17
N ASP A 12 -31.45 17.47 -4.51
CA ASP A 12 -31.54 16.25 -5.34
C ASP A 12 -30.20 15.49 -5.45
N ASN A 13 -29.07 16.21 -5.43
CA ASN A 13 -27.75 15.58 -5.45
C ASN A 13 -27.42 14.84 -4.14
N ASP A 14 -27.85 15.40 -3.00
CA ASP A 14 -27.67 14.77 -1.68
C ASP A 14 -28.53 13.51 -1.52
N THR A 15 -29.69 13.43 -2.18
CA THR A 15 -30.58 12.25 -2.16
C THR A 15 -30.13 11.12 -3.10
N LEU A 16 -29.43 11.44 -4.20
CA LEU A 16 -28.83 10.45 -5.10
C LEU A 16 -27.60 9.77 -4.48
N ALA A 17 -26.75 10.53 -3.78
CA ALA A 17 -25.59 9.99 -3.06
C ALA A 17 -26.00 9.01 -1.94
N ALA A 18 -27.13 9.25 -1.28
CA ALA A 18 -27.69 8.37 -0.26
C ALA A 18 -28.25 7.03 -0.81
N LYS A 19 -28.49 6.90 -2.13
CA LYS A 19 -29.11 5.70 -2.73
C LYS A 19 -28.13 4.71 -3.35
N HIS A 20 -26.94 5.13 -3.77
CA HIS A 20 -26.03 4.21 -4.45
C HIS A 20 -25.25 3.36 -3.42
N PRO A 21 -25.33 2.02 -3.45
CA PRO A 21 -24.70 1.17 -2.43
C PRO A 21 -23.21 1.45 -2.20
N LEU A 22 -22.47 1.80 -3.26
CA LEU A 22 -21.05 2.16 -3.18
C LEU A 22 -20.75 3.44 -2.38
N LEU A 23 -21.70 4.37 -2.26
CA LEU A 23 -21.51 5.65 -1.56
C LEU A 23 -22.04 5.62 -0.12
N THR A 24 -22.52 4.46 0.34
CA THR A 24 -23.02 4.30 1.71
C THR A 24 -21.88 4.12 2.70
N PRO A 25 -22.01 4.63 3.94
CA PRO A 25 -21.03 4.40 5.01
C PRO A 25 -20.83 2.91 5.34
N TYR A 26 -19.67 2.59 5.89
CA TYR A 26 -19.33 1.24 6.33
C TYR A 26 -18.40 1.26 7.56
N LYS A 27 -18.75 0.49 8.59
CA LYS A 27 -17.89 0.30 9.76
C LYS A 27 -16.96 -0.89 9.53
N MET A 28 -15.69 -0.61 9.29
CA MET A 28 -14.63 -1.60 9.10
C MET A 28 -13.80 -1.72 10.38
N GLY A 29 -14.21 -2.59 11.30
CA GLY A 29 -13.57 -2.71 12.62
C GLY A 29 -13.66 -1.39 13.39
N ASN A 30 -12.49 -0.80 13.66
CA ASN A 30 -12.36 0.49 14.35
C ASN A 30 -12.44 1.72 13.42
N PHE A 31 -12.57 1.49 12.10
CA PHE A 31 -12.57 2.55 11.10
C PHE A 31 -13.98 2.79 10.54
N ASN A 32 -14.41 4.05 10.54
CA ASN A 32 -15.68 4.45 9.93
C ASN A 32 -15.39 5.00 8.52
N LEU A 33 -15.75 4.23 7.50
CA LEU A 33 -15.66 4.65 6.11
C LEU A 33 -16.91 5.45 5.74
N SER A 34 -16.74 6.54 5.01
CA SER A 34 -17.85 7.34 4.46
C SER A 34 -18.46 6.73 3.20
N GLN A 35 -17.70 5.85 2.53
CA GLN A 35 -18.08 5.19 1.29
C GLN A 35 -17.38 3.82 1.16
N ARG A 36 -17.72 3.06 0.11
CA ARG A 36 -17.20 1.71 -0.16
C ARG A 36 -16.29 1.64 -1.39
N VAL A 37 -15.98 2.76 -2.02
CA VAL A 37 -14.94 2.81 -3.07
C VAL A 37 -13.57 2.89 -2.39
N VAL A 38 -12.67 2.00 -2.82
CA VAL A 38 -11.34 1.83 -2.23
C VAL A 38 -10.29 2.03 -3.32
N LEU A 39 -9.19 2.72 -3.01
CA LEU A 39 -8.01 2.66 -3.86
C LEU A 39 -7.30 1.33 -3.62
N ALA A 40 -7.38 0.44 -4.62
CA ALA A 40 -6.64 -0.82 -4.63
C ALA A 40 -5.12 -0.59 -4.56
N PRO A 41 -4.33 -1.57 -4.10
CA PRO A 41 -2.89 -1.50 -4.16
C PRO A 41 -2.39 -1.54 -5.62
N LEU A 42 -1.61 -0.54 -6.02
CA LEU A 42 -1.16 -0.38 -7.41
C LEU A 42 0.34 -0.08 -7.47
N THR A 43 1.18 -1.10 -7.71
CA THR A 43 2.63 -0.90 -7.94
C THR A 43 2.88 0.07 -9.10
N ARG A 44 3.59 1.18 -8.83
CA ARG A 44 3.85 2.23 -9.84
C ARG A 44 5.30 2.32 -10.30
N GLN A 45 6.22 1.63 -9.62
CA GLN A 45 7.66 1.62 -9.90
C GLN A 45 8.28 3.02 -9.97
N ARG A 46 7.93 3.88 -9.00
CA ARG A 46 8.42 5.26 -8.92
C ARG A 46 9.08 5.60 -7.57
N SER A 47 9.56 4.58 -6.86
CA SER A 47 10.28 4.72 -5.59
C SER A 47 11.75 4.36 -5.81
N PHE A 48 12.51 5.33 -6.31
CA PHE A 48 13.93 5.14 -6.60
C PHE A 48 14.69 4.71 -5.34
N ASN A 49 15.62 3.75 -5.48
CA ASN A 49 16.34 3.14 -4.37
C ASN A 49 15.44 2.57 -3.26
N ASN A 50 14.21 2.16 -3.62
CA ASN A 50 13.18 1.69 -2.69
C ASN A 50 12.68 2.74 -1.70
N VAL A 51 12.97 4.02 -1.91
CA VAL A 51 12.51 5.11 -1.05
C VAL A 51 11.29 5.80 -1.69
N PRO A 52 10.17 5.97 -0.96
CA PRO A 52 9.06 6.81 -1.40
C PRO A 52 9.52 8.20 -1.83
N GLN A 53 8.96 8.72 -2.92
CA GLN A 53 9.39 9.97 -3.53
C GLN A 53 8.36 11.08 -3.32
N PRO A 54 8.74 12.37 -3.41
CA PRO A 54 7.82 13.50 -3.21
C PRO A 54 6.55 13.45 -4.08
N HIS A 55 6.61 12.90 -5.30
CA HIS A 55 5.43 12.77 -6.15
C HIS A 55 4.37 11.80 -5.61
N ALA A 56 4.73 10.87 -4.71
CA ALA A 56 3.79 9.97 -4.06
C ALA A 56 2.81 10.75 -3.17
N ILE A 57 3.28 11.82 -2.53
CA ILE A 57 2.47 12.74 -1.73
C ILE A 57 1.31 13.28 -2.57
N LEU A 58 1.61 13.85 -3.74
CA LEU A 58 0.60 14.35 -4.67
C LEU A 58 -0.31 13.23 -5.17
N TYR A 59 0.26 12.08 -5.54
CA TYR A 59 -0.48 10.95 -6.09
C TYR A 59 -1.57 10.42 -5.15
N TYR A 60 -1.24 10.17 -3.87
CA TYR A 60 -2.19 9.68 -2.88
C TYR A 60 -3.12 10.81 -2.39
N SER A 61 -2.61 12.03 -2.22
CA SER A 61 -3.44 13.19 -1.87
C SER A 61 -4.56 13.43 -2.88
N GLN A 62 -4.28 13.34 -4.19
CA GLN A 62 -5.30 13.48 -5.24
C GLN A 62 -6.42 12.44 -5.16
N ARG A 63 -6.12 11.25 -4.64
CA ARG A 63 -7.06 10.11 -4.54
C ARG A 63 -7.76 10.03 -3.20
N THR A 64 -7.44 10.94 -2.29
CA THR A 64 -8.01 10.92 -0.95
C THR A 64 -9.30 11.72 -0.88
N SER A 65 -10.37 11.06 -0.46
CA SER A 65 -11.62 11.66 0.00
C SER A 65 -11.78 11.43 1.50
N LYS A 66 -12.46 12.34 2.20
CA LYS A 66 -12.78 12.19 3.63
C LYS A 66 -13.52 10.88 3.91
N GLY A 67 -12.98 10.04 4.80
CA GLY A 67 -13.52 8.72 5.15
C GLY A 67 -13.33 7.64 4.06
N GLY A 68 -12.53 7.91 3.02
CA GLY A 68 -12.17 6.93 2.00
C GLY A 68 -11.00 6.05 2.43
N LEU A 69 -11.03 4.78 2.05
CA LEU A 69 -9.93 3.83 2.28
C LEU A 69 -8.98 3.80 1.08
N LEU A 70 -7.69 3.93 1.37
CA LEU A 70 -6.60 3.79 0.42
C LEU A 70 -5.66 2.69 0.89
N ILE A 71 -5.18 1.88 -0.05
CA ILE A 71 -4.14 0.89 0.16
C ILE A 71 -2.93 1.34 -0.66
N THR A 72 -1.75 1.38 -0.04
CA THR A 72 -0.51 1.72 -0.75
C THR A 72 -0.24 0.74 -1.88
N GLU A 73 0.63 1.13 -2.79
CA GLU A 73 1.35 0.18 -3.61
C GLU A 73 2.11 -0.86 -2.77
N ALA A 74 2.48 -1.98 -3.38
CA ALA A 74 3.18 -3.06 -2.71
C ALA A 74 4.52 -2.57 -2.15
N THR A 75 4.70 -2.70 -0.83
CA THR A 75 5.84 -2.15 -0.09
C THR A 75 6.67 -3.28 0.50
N GLY A 76 7.92 -3.40 0.08
CA GLY A 76 8.82 -4.49 0.48
C GLY A 76 9.08 -4.51 1.99
N VAL A 77 9.10 -5.72 2.57
CA VAL A 77 9.39 -5.93 4.01
C VAL A 77 10.87 -6.10 4.33
N SER A 78 11.71 -6.31 3.31
CA SER A 78 13.15 -6.51 3.39
C SER A 78 13.80 -6.21 2.03
N ASP A 79 15.13 -6.19 2.00
CA ASP A 79 15.92 -6.09 0.78
C ASP A 79 15.74 -7.31 -0.16
N THR A 80 15.49 -8.50 0.40
CA THR A 80 15.14 -9.75 -0.30
C THR A 80 13.68 -9.86 -0.75
N ALA A 81 12.84 -8.87 -0.42
CA ALA A 81 11.42 -8.88 -0.77
C ALA A 81 11.13 -8.36 -2.18
N ARG A 82 12.17 -7.96 -2.94
CA ARG A 82 12.07 -7.20 -4.18
C ARG A 82 11.94 -8.11 -5.40
N GLY A 83 11.02 -7.78 -6.31
CA GLY A 83 10.92 -8.45 -7.63
C GLY A 83 10.70 -7.51 -8.81
N TYR A 84 10.54 -6.21 -8.54
CA TYR A 84 10.45 -5.17 -9.56
C TYR A 84 11.36 -4.00 -9.19
N PRO A 85 11.89 -3.26 -10.18
CA PRO A 85 12.67 -2.06 -9.89
C PRO A 85 11.76 -0.96 -9.31
N ASN A 86 12.38 -0.07 -8.54
CA ASN A 86 11.75 1.16 -8.04
C ASN A 86 10.43 0.95 -7.26
N THR A 87 10.24 -0.18 -6.58
CA THR A 87 9.14 -0.39 -5.63
C THR A 87 9.54 0.12 -4.24
N PRO A 88 8.63 0.73 -3.46
CA PRO A 88 8.99 1.22 -2.14
C PRO A 88 9.29 0.09 -1.16
N GLY A 89 10.06 0.41 -0.13
CA GLY A 89 10.31 -0.41 1.05
C GLY A 89 9.76 0.20 2.32
N ILE A 90 9.84 -0.56 3.42
CA ILE A 90 9.57 -0.08 4.78
C ILE A 90 10.40 -0.81 5.84
N TRP A 91 11.61 -1.24 5.49
CA TRP A 91 12.53 -1.95 6.39
C TRP A 91 13.64 -1.08 6.96
N THR A 92 13.90 0.09 6.37
CA THR A 92 14.88 1.08 6.88
C THR A 92 14.19 2.29 7.49
N GLU A 93 14.88 2.98 8.40
CA GLU A 93 14.43 4.25 8.97
C GLU A 93 14.22 5.32 7.88
N GLU A 94 15.14 5.42 6.91
CA GLU A 94 15.01 6.33 5.76
C GLU A 94 13.69 6.12 5.00
N GLN A 95 13.30 4.86 4.77
CA GLN A 95 12.04 4.54 4.10
C GLN A 95 10.83 4.93 4.95
N VAL A 96 10.89 4.71 6.27
CA VAL A 96 9.84 5.11 7.22
C VAL A 96 9.65 6.63 7.20
N GLU A 97 10.73 7.40 7.34
CA GLU A 97 10.69 8.86 7.29
C GLU A 97 10.16 9.37 5.95
N ALA A 98 10.56 8.75 4.83
CA ALA A 98 10.08 9.13 3.51
C ALA A 98 8.58 8.83 3.28
N TRP A 99 8.00 7.87 4.01
CA TRP A 99 6.56 7.61 3.96
C TRP A 99 5.73 8.65 4.70
N LYS A 100 6.24 9.22 5.81
CA LYS A 100 5.47 10.13 6.69
C LYS A 100 4.78 11.28 5.95
N PRO A 101 5.43 12.06 5.07
CA PRO A 101 4.76 13.15 4.35
C PRO A 101 3.60 12.69 3.46
N THR A 102 3.68 11.47 2.92
CA THR A 102 2.60 10.89 2.11
C THR A 102 1.42 10.51 3.01
N VAL A 103 1.69 9.93 4.18
CA VAL A 103 0.67 9.58 5.18
C VAL A 103 -0.02 10.83 5.69
N ASP A 104 0.75 11.86 6.06
CA ASP A 104 0.23 13.15 6.52
C ASP A 104 -0.70 13.78 5.48
N ALA A 105 -0.34 13.74 4.20
CA ALA A 105 -1.17 14.30 3.13
C ALA A 105 -2.50 13.54 2.94
N VAL A 106 -2.53 12.23 3.18
CA VAL A 106 -3.78 11.43 3.17
C VAL A 106 -4.61 11.75 4.42
N HIS A 107 -3.99 11.78 5.60
CA HIS A 107 -4.69 12.07 6.86
C HIS A 107 -5.23 13.49 6.93
N ALA A 108 -4.52 14.48 6.38
CA ALA A 108 -4.97 15.86 6.29
C ALA A 108 -6.30 16.00 5.50
N LYS A 109 -6.59 15.06 4.59
CA LYS A 109 -7.86 14.98 3.85
C LYS A 109 -8.88 14.04 4.49
N GLY A 110 -8.58 13.50 5.67
CA GLY A 110 -9.43 12.56 6.40
C GLY A 110 -9.49 11.16 5.78
N GLY A 111 -8.50 10.77 4.97
CA GLY A 111 -8.38 9.43 4.42
C GLY A 111 -7.91 8.41 5.45
N ILE A 112 -8.24 7.15 5.21
CA ILE A 112 -7.75 6.00 5.97
C ILE A 112 -6.74 5.27 5.10
N PHE A 113 -5.51 5.08 5.59
CA PHE A 113 -4.40 4.64 4.75
C PHE A 113 -3.70 3.41 5.29
N PHE A 114 -3.68 2.34 4.49
CA PHE A 114 -3.14 1.03 4.86
C PHE A 114 -1.91 0.71 4.02
N CYS A 115 -0.88 0.13 4.65
CA CYS A 115 0.31 -0.36 3.96
C CYS A 115 0.11 -1.79 3.45
N GLN A 116 0.27 -2.03 2.15
CA GLN A 116 0.39 -3.38 1.62
C GLN A 116 1.83 -3.89 1.80
N ILE A 117 2.13 -4.49 2.95
CA ILE A 117 3.43 -5.13 3.20
C ILE A 117 3.59 -6.39 2.33
N TRP A 118 4.72 -6.53 1.66
CA TRP A 118 4.89 -7.42 0.52
C TRP A 118 6.25 -8.13 0.48
N HIS A 119 6.25 -9.36 -0.03
CA HIS A 119 7.44 -10.15 -0.35
C HIS A 119 7.17 -11.00 -1.60
N VAL A 120 7.99 -10.87 -2.65
CA VAL A 120 7.78 -11.58 -3.93
C VAL A 120 8.06 -13.08 -3.89
N GLY A 121 9.00 -13.48 -3.03
CA GLY A 121 9.51 -14.84 -3.02
C GLY A 121 10.20 -15.15 -4.35
N ARG A 122 9.73 -16.17 -5.07
CA ARG A 122 10.35 -16.60 -6.34
C ARG A 122 10.06 -15.72 -7.56
N VAL A 123 9.21 -14.70 -7.45
CA VAL A 123 8.97 -13.72 -8.54
C VAL A 123 10.06 -12.65 -8.49
N SER A 124 11.32 -13.08 -8.63
CA SER A 124 12.52 -12.24 -8.53
C SER A 124 13.64 -12.83 -9.41
N ASN A 125 14.76 -12.14 -9.49
CA ASN A 125 15.95 -12.58 -10.20
C ASN A 125 17.23 -12.17 -9.44
N TYR A 126 18.34 -12.83 -9.74
CA TYR A 126 19.63 -12.56 -9.08
C TYR A 126 20.05 -11.08 -9.13
N GLY A 127 19.69 -10.33 -10.18
CA GLY A 127 20.05 -8.92 -10.30
C GLY A 127 19.28 -7.98 -9.36
N LEU A 128 18.15 -8.42 -8.81
CA LEU A 128 17.37 -7.66 -7.82
C LEU A 128 17.67 -8.08 -6.38
N GLU A 129 18.22 -9.28 -6.20
CA GLU A 129 18.56 -9.81 -4.89
C GLU A 129 19.89 -9.21 -4.37
N PRO A 130 20.00 -8.98 -3.06
CA PRO A 130 21.25 -8.58 -2.44
C PRO A 130 22.38 -9.56 -2.78
N ASN A 131 23.52 -9.03 -3.23
CA ASN A 131 24.72 -9.82 -3.55
C ASN A 131 24.50 -10.93 -4.60
N GLY A 132 23.52 -10.80 -5.49
CA GLY A 132 23.29 -11.80 -6.53
C GLY A 132 22.73 -13.13 -6.03
N GLN A 133 22.20 -13.17 -4.80
CA GLN A 133 21.71 -14.41 -4.18
C GLN A 133 20.46 -14.93 -4.89
N ALA A 134 20.16 -16.22 -4.69
CA ALA A 134 18.94 -16.81 -5.22
C ALA A 134 17.69 -16.31 -4.46
N PRO A 135 16.61 -15.95 -5.17
CA PRO A 135 15.34 -15.62 -4.54
C PRO A 135 14.87 -16.74 -3.61
N ILE A 136 14.24 -16.40 -2.49
CA ILE A 136 13.73 -17.41 -1.56
C ILE A 136 12.30 -17.85 -1.89
N SER A 137 11.96 -19.10 -1.62
CA SER A 137 10.60 -19.60 -1.80
C SER A 137 10.31 -20.85 -0.95
N SER A 138 9.07 -21.32 -0.98
CA SER A 138 8.68 -22.61 -0.39
C SER A 138 9.15 -23.82 -1.23
N THR A 139 9.65 -23.58 -2.43
CA THR A 139 10.16 -24.59 -3.36
C THR A 139 11.39 -24.07 -4.10
N ASP A 140 12.17 -24.98 -4.65
CA ASP A 140 13.26 -24.77 -5.62
C ASP A 140 12.78 -24.76 -7.08
N LYS A 141 11.47 -24.89 -7.33
CA LYS A 141 10.91 -24.93 -8.69
C LYS A 141 10.89 -23.51 -9.30
N PRO A 142 11.56 -23.30 -10.45
CA PRO A 142 11.56 -22.00 -11.12
C PRO A 142 10.17 -21.65 -11.67
N LEU A 143 9.99 -20.37 -11.96
CA LEU A 143 8.86 -19.90 -12.76
C LEU A 143 9.24 -19.91 -14.24
N ALA A 144 8.23 -20.07 -15.11
CA ALA A 144 8.33 -19.66 -16.50
C ALA A 144 7.69 -18.27 -16.64
N PRO A 145 8.23 -17.35 -17.45
CA PRO A 145 9.38 -17.48 -18.35
C PRO A 145 10.75 -17.34 -17.65
N ALA A 146 11.84 -17.57 -18.39
CA ALA A 146 13.22 -17.62 -17.90
C ALA A 146 13.78 -16.31 -17.31
N GLU A 147 12.97 -15.25 -17.23
CA GLU A 147 13.33 -13.98 -16.57
C GLU A 147 13.45 -14.11 -15.04
N PHE A 148 12.77 -15.11 -14.46
CA PHE A 148 12.85 -15.41 -13.03
C PHE A 148 13.95 -16.41 -12.74
N SER A 149 14.85 -16.06 -11.83
CA SER A 149 15.93 -16.96 -11.46
C SER A 149 15.40 -18.12 -10.61
N PRO A 150 15.95 -19.34 -10.74
CA PRO A 150 15.58 -20.46 -9.89
C PRO A 150 15.70 -20.09 -8.41
N PRO A 151 14.62 -20.28 -7.62
CA PRO A 151 14.63 -19.90 -6.22
C PRO A 151 15.35 -20.96 -5.37
N ARG A 152 15.80 -20.54 -4.19
CA ARG A 152 16.22 -21.43 -3.11
C ARG A 152 15.02 -21.74 -2.22
N ARG A 153 14.81 -23.03 -1.94
CA ARG A 153 13.84 -23.45 -0.92
C ARG A 153 14.32 -22.98 0.46
N LEU A 154 13.45 -22.28 1.19
CA LEU A 154 13.68 -21.95 2.59
C LEU A 154 13.77 -23.24 3.41
N ARG A 155 14.75 -23.27 4.32
CA ARG A 155 14.76 -24.26 5.40
C ARG A 155 13.74 -23.85 6.46
N THR A 156 13.27 -24.82 7.22
CA THR A 156 12.27 -24.59 8.29
C THR A 156 12.75 -23.57 9.33
N ASP A 157 14.04 -23.55 9.64
CA ASP A 157 14.67 -22.62 10.59
C ASP A 157 14.77 -21.18 10.06
N GLU A 158 14.60 -20.96 8.76
CA GLU A 158 14.62 -19.62 8.14
C GLU A 158 13.23 -18.96 8.10
N ILE A 159 12.15 -19.76 8.15
CA ILE A 159 10.76 -19.25 8.07
C ILE A 159 10.47 -18.21 9.18
N PRO A 160 10.89 -18.41 10.45
CA PRO A 160 10.69 -17.40 11.49
C PRO A 160 11.31 -16.04 11.16
N GLN A 161 12.40 -15.99 10.39
CA GLN A 161 13.04 -14.73 9.99
C GLN A 161 12.17 -13.96 8.99
N VAL A 162 11.54 -14.66 8.05
CA VAL A 162 10.57 -14.05 7.12
C VAL A 162 9.36 -13.52 7.88
N VAL A 163 8.79 -14.30 8.81
CA VAL A 163 7.70 -13.84 9.69
C VAL A 163 8.11 -12.59 10.46
N ASN A 164 9.34 -12.57 10.99
CA ASN A 164 9.87 -11.43 11.71
C ASN A 164 10.04 -10.19 10.81
N ALA A 165 10.39 -10.34 9.54
CA ALA A 165 10.45 -9.24 8.58
C ALA A 165 9.08 -8.60 8.37
N PHE A 166 8.02 -9.40 8.20
CA PHE A 166 6.64 -8.89 8.14
C PHE A 166 6.23 -8.18 9.44
N ARG A 167 6.61 -8.73 10.61
CA ARG A 167 6.34 -8.10 11.91
C ARG A 167 7.03 -6.74 12.05
N ILE A 168 8.28 -6.63 11.62
CA ILE A 168 9.04 -5.36 11.66
C ILE A 168 8.43 -4.36 10.68
N ALA A 169 8.15 -4.77 9.45
CA ALA A 169 7.53 -3.91 8.44
C ALA A 169 6.16 -3.37 8.90
N ALA A 170 5.35 -4.20 9.56
CA ALA A 170 4.09 -3.78 10.16
C ALA A 170 4.29 -2.69 11.24
N ARG A 171 5.26 -2.88 12.15
CA ARG A 171 5.61 -1.86 13.15
C ARG A 171 6.07 -0.56 12.50
N ASN A 172 6.95 -0.66 11.50
CA ASN A 172 7.50 0.47 10.77
C ASN A 172 6.40 1.22 9.98
N ALA A 173 5.40 0.52 9.46
CA ALA A 173 4.21 1.13 8.85
C ALA A 173 3.41 1.97 9.87
N ILE A 174 3.21 1.45 11.08
CA ILE A 174 2.57 2.21 12.17
C ILE A 174 3.42 3.43 12.56
N GLU A 175 4.73 3.28 12.60
CA GLU A 175 5.67 4.37 12.90
C GLU A 175 5.66 5.47 11.82
N ALA A 176 5.47 5.11 10.56
CA ALA A 176 5.22 6.05 9.47
C ALA A 176 3.82 6.71 9.54
N GLY A 177 2.97 6.27 10.48
CA GLY A 177 1.62 6.77 10.70
C GLY A 177 0.52 5.98 10.00
N MET A 178 0.82 4.88 9.28
CA MET A 178 -0.20 4.08 8.60
C MET A 178 -0.98 3.18 9.56
N LEU A 179 -2.16 2.74 9.13
CA LEU A 179 -3.06 1.89 9.90
C LEU A 179 -2.90 0.41 9.49
N LEU A 180 -3.16 -0.49 10.44
CA LEU A 180 -3.22 -1.94 10.23
C LEU A 180 -4.54 -2.51 10.77
N PHE A 181 -4.97 -3.67 10.24
CA PHE A 181 -6.21 -4.34 10.65
C PHE A 181 -6.23 -4.81 12.11
N PHE A 182 -5.07 -5.01 12.73
CA PHE A 182 -4.96 -5.55 14.09
C PHE A 182 -4.70 -4.43 15.10
N LYS A 183 -5.77 -3.92 15.70
CA LYS A 183 -5.71 -3.10 16.93
C LYS A 183 -6.77 -3.60 17.89
#